data_AF-A0A5C9BWS5-F1
#
_entry.id   AF-A0A5C9BWS5-F1
#
_cell.length_a   1.000
_cell.length_b   1.000
_cell.length_c   1.000
_cell.angle_alpha   90.00
_cell.angle_beta   90.00
_cell.angle_gamma   90.00
#
_symmetry.space_group_name_H-M   'P 1'
#
loop_
_entity.id
_entity.type
_entity.pdbx_description
1 polymer ?
#
loop_
_entity_poly.entity_id
_entity_poly.type
_entity_poly.pdbx_seq_one_letter_code
_entity_poly.pdbx_strand_id
1 'polypeptide(L)'
;MTRKQLVEQIHAKQSFLCVGLDTDITKLPKHLKDHPNGVVAFNKAIIDATSAFCVSYKINTAFYEAQGIKGWEAMQETLAYIPDHHFTIADAKRGDIGNTSAQYAKTFFEVLPFDAITVAPYMGEDSVRPFLEYDNKFTIVLGLTSNIGS
;
A
#
# COMPACT_ATOMS: atom_id res chain seq x y z
N MET A 1 -9.86 3.41 -7.58
CA MET A 1 -9.43 4.17 -8.77
C MET A 1 -9.28 3.25 -9.98
N THR A 2 -9.83 3.64 -11.14
CA THR A 2 -9.73 2.89 -12.40
C THR A 2 -8.44 3.20 -13.16
N ARG A 3 -8.08 2.37 -14.16
CA ARG A 3 -6.91 2.61 -15.03
C ARG A 3 -6.98 3.97 -15.73
N LYS A 4 -8.17 4.37 -16.20
CA LYS A 4 -8.38 5.65 -16.87
C LYS A 4 -8.07 6.82 -15.94
N GLN A 5 -8.61 6.80 -14.72
CA GLN A 5 -8.36 7.84 -13.72
C GLN A 5 -6.87 7.94 -13.35
N LEU A 6 -6.17 6.81 -13.19
CA LEU A 6 -4.74 6.81 -12.92
C LEU A 6 -3.93 7.43 -14.07
N VAL A 7 -4.25 7.08 -15.32
CA VAL A 7 -3.60 7.67 -16.51
C VAL A 7 -3.86 9.17 -16.60
N GLU A 8 -5.08 9.63 -16.30
CA GLU A 8 -5.42 11.05 -16.24
C GLU A 8 -4.59 11.78 -15.18
N GLN A 9 -4.39 11.19 -13.99
CA GLN A 9 -3.52 11.76 -12.95
C GLN A 9 -2.05 11.86 -13.38
N ILE A 10 -1.53 10.84 -14.06
CA ILE A 10 -0.18 10.84 -14.61
C ILE A 10 0.00 11.98 -15.60
N HIS A 11 -0.95 12.18 -16.52
CA HIS A 11 -0.89 13.29 -17.47
C HIS A 11 -1.08 14.65 -16.79
N ALA A 12 -2.01 14.79 -15.85
CA ALA A 12 -2.24 16.06 -15.16
C ALA A 12 -1.02 16.50 -14.34
N LYS A 13 -0.36 15.57 -13.65
CA LYS A 13 0.82 15.83 -12.79
C LYS A 13 2.15 15.73 -13.52
N GLN A 14 2.14 15.27 -14.78
CA GLN A 14 3.35 14.95 -15.55
C GLN A 14 4.33 14.06 -14.75
N SER A 15 3.78 13.07 -14.05
CA SER A 15 4.53 12.30 -13.05
C SER A 15 4.06 10.85 -12.99
N PHE A 16 5.02 9.94 -12.83
CA PHE A 16 4.79 8.53 -12.51
C PHE A 16 5.17 8.21 -11.06
N LEU A 17 5.47 9.24 -10.26
CA LEU A 17 6.01 9.07 -8.93
C LEU A 17 5.02 8.33 -8.01
N CYS A 18 5.51 7.23 -7.43
CA CYS A 18 4.87 6.46 -6.38
C CYS A 18 5.65 6.67 -5.09
N VAL A 19 5.03 7.26 -4.08
CA VAL A 19 5.69 7.55 -2.79
C VAL A 19 5.48 6.38 -1.82
N GLY A 20 6.58 5.86 -1.29
CA GLY A 20 6.55 4.83 -0.24
C GLY A 20 6.27 5.43 1.14
N LEU A 21 5.37 4.83 1.90
CA LEU A 21 5.08 5.16 3.30
C LEU A 21 5.56 4.04 4.21
N ASP A 22 6.87 3.80 4.18
CA ASP A 22 7.56 2.67 4.81
C ASP A 22 8.11 3.11 6.19
N THR A 23 7.22 3.51 7.09
CA THR A 23 7.60 4.23 8.31
C THR A 23 8.19 3.34 9.40
N ASP A 24 9.51 3.38 9.48
CA ASP A 24 10.31 2.79 10.55
C ASP A 24 10.28 3.69 11.81
N ILE A 25 9.65 3.19 12.88
CA ILE A 25 9.50 3.92 14.15
C ILE A 25 10.84 4.39 14.73
N THR A 26 11.93 3.65 14.48
CA THR A 26 13.26 3.99 15.00
C THR A 26 13.86 5.23 14.32
N LYS A 27 13.40 5.53 13.10
CA LYS A 27 13.84 6.65 12.25
C LYS A 27 12.94 7.87 12.35
N LEU A 28 11.91 7.84 13.19
CA LEU A 28 11.05 9.01 13.39
C LEU A 28 11.87 10.23 13.87
N PRO A 29 11.54 11.43 13.38
CA PRO A 29 12.09 12.68 13.91
C PRO A 29 11.90 12.76 15.43
N LYS A 30 12.86 13.35 16.13
CA LYS A 30 12.85 13.41 17.61
C LYS A 30 11.53 13.92 18.20
N HIS A 31 10.92 14.92 17.55
CA HIS A 31 9.65 15.51 18.01
C HIS A 31 8.43 14.59 17.83
N LEU A 32 8.54 13.49 17.07
CA LEU A 32 7.47 12.51 16.86
C LEU A 32 7.70 11.18 17.61
N LYS A 33 8.87 10.98 18.22
CA LYS A 33 9.20 9.71 18.89
C LYS A 33 8.28 9.39 20.07
N ASP A 34 7.96 10.41 20.86
CA ASP A 34 7.08 10.29 22.04
C ASP A 34 5.62 10.67 21.70
N HIS A 35 5.31 10.95 20.43
CA HIS A 35 3.96 11.30 20.01
C HIS A 35 3.10 10.03 19.96
N PRO A 36 1.89 10.02 20.57
CA PRO A 36 1.04 8.82 20.65
C PRO A 36 0.76 8.15 19.29
N ASN A 37 0.65 8.97 18.23
CA ASN A 37 0.47 8.52 16.84
C ASN A 37 1.63 8.99 15.94
N GLY A 38 2.88 8.92 16.42
CA GLY A 38 4.06 9.45 15.70
C GLY A 38 4.20 8.94 14.26
N VAL A 39 3.88 7.67 14.02
CA VAL A 39 3.87 7.07 12.67
C VAL A 39 2.87 7.75 11.75
N VAL A 40 1.63 7.94 12.20
CA VAL A 40 0.60 8.57 11.38
C VAL A 40 0.91 10.05 11.15
N ALA A 41 1.35 10.77 12.19
CA ALA A 41 1.76 12.16 12.05
C ALA A 41 2.89 12.33 11.02
N PHE A 42 3.87 11.42 11.03
CA PHE A 42 4.95 11.41 10.05
C PHE A 42 4.45 11.11 8.63
N ASN A 43 3.57 10.12 8.47
CA ASN A 43 2.95 9.80 7.18
C ASN A 43 2.15 10.98 6.63
N LYS A 44 1.33 11.64 7.46
CA LYS A 44 0.54 12.82 7.09
C LYS A 44 1.45 13.93 6.57
N ALA A 45 2.55 14.22 7.26
CA ALA A 45 3.52 15.21 6.82
C ALA A 45 4.17 14.87 5.46
N ILE A 46 4.47 13.58 5.21
CA ILE A 46 4.95 13.12 3.89
C ILE A 46 3.87 13.32 2.83
N ILE A 47 2.63 12.93 3.11
CA ILE A 47 1.50 13.05 2.17
C ILE A 47 1.28 14.52 1.81
N ASP A 48 1.20 15.41 2.79
CA ASP A 48 1.02 16.84 2.59
C ASP A 48 2.13 17.44 1.71
N ALA A 49 3.38 17.05 1.96
CA ALA A 49 4.53 17.56 1.22
C ALA A 49 4.66 16.99 -0.20
N THR A 50 4.05 15.83 -0.50
CA THR A 50 4.31 15.09 -1.74
C THR A 50 3.09 14.94 -2.66
N SER A 51 1.88 15.16 -2.16
CA SER A 51 0.63 14.88 -2.88
C SER A 51 0.51 15.60 -4.22
N ALA A 52 1.04 16.82 -4.34
CA ALA A 52 1.05 17.58 -5.58
C ALA A 52 1.93 16.95 -6.69
N PHE A 53 2.91 16.11 -6.31
CA PHE A 53 3.94 15.61 -7.21
C PHE A 53 3.81 14.11 -7.54
N CYS A 54 3.07 13.35 -6.73
CA CYS A 54 2.87 11.92 -6.91
C CYS A 54 1.47 11.57 -7.41
N VAL A 55 1.38 10.43 -8.09
CA VAL A 55 0.11 9.86 -8.53
C VAL A 55 -0.37 8.74 -7.62
N SER A 56 0.54 8.21 -6.80
CA SER A 56 0.26 7.06 -5.96
C SER A 56 1.06 7.05 -4.67
N TYR A 57 0.51 6.34 -3.69
CA TYR A 57 1.16 6.00 -2.44
C TYR A 57 1.18 4.48 -2.27
N LYS A 58 2.33 3.97 -1.83
CA LYS A 58 2.53 2.55 -1.55
C LYS A 58 2.87 2.38 -0.09
N ILE A 59 2.04 1.64 0.64
CA ILE A 59 2.27 1.29 2.04
C ILE A 59 2.86 -0.11 2.10
N ASN A 60 4.13 -0.25 2.50
CA ASN A 60 4.71 -1.56 2.80
C ASN A 60 4.21 -2.05 4.16
N THR A 61 3.38 -3.09 4.13
CA THR A 61 2.61 -3.51 5.31
C THR A 61 3.49 -4.03 6.44
N ALA A 62 4.70 -4.54 6.14
CA ALA A 62 5.61 -5.09 7.14
C ALA A 62 6.00 -4.06 8.23
N PHE A 63 6.18 -2.79 7.87
CA PHE A 63 6.53 -1.72 8.82
C PHE A 63 5.42 -1.42 9.85
N TYR A 64 4.18 -1.76 9.50
CA TYR A 64 3.01 -1.56 10.33
C TYR A 64 2.70 -2.86 11.10
N GLU A 65 2.70 -4.00 10.43
CA GLU A 65 2.48 -5.32 11.05
C GLU A 65 3.43 -5.57 12.22
N ALA A 66 4.69 -5.16 12.11
CA ALA A 66 5.69 -5.26 13.17
C ALA A 66 5.33 -4.51 14.48
N GLN A 67 4.37 -3.59 14.43
CA GLN A 67 3.89 -2.81 15.57
C GLN A 67 2.61 -3.41 16.20
N GLY A 68 2.16 -4.58 15.73
CA GLY A 68 0.95 -5.25 16.22
C GLY A 68 -0.32 -4.46 15.88
N ILE A 69 -1.33 -4.53 16.75
CA ILE A 69 -2.65 -3.91 16.53
C ILE A 69 -2.54 -2.40 16.23
N LYS A 70 -1.69 -1.69 16.98
CA LYS A 70 -1.46 -0.25 16.77
C LYS A 70 -0.93 0.08 15.38
N GLY A 71 -0.15 -0.81 14.79
CA GLY A 71 0.33 -0.65 13.42
C GLY A 71 -0.78 -0.80 12.38
N TRP A 72 -1.69 -1.75 12.58
CA TRP A 72 -2.89 -1.90 11.74
C TRP A 72 -3.80 -0.67 11.83
N GLU A 73 -4.03 -0.14 13.03
CA GLU A 73 -4.76 1.11 13.26
C GLU A 73 -4.07 2.30 12.55
N ALA A 74 -2.74 2.41 12.68
CA ALA A 74 -1.97 3.46 12.01
C ALA A 74 -2.01 3.34 10.48
N MET A 75 -2.01 2.11 9.94
CA MET A 75 -2.16 1.86 8.50
C MET A 75 -3.54 2.31 8.02
N GLN A 76 -4.60 1.98 8.75
CA GLN A 76 -5.96 2.39 8.43
C GLN A 76 -6.10 3.92 8.46
N GLU A 77 -5.59 4.58 9.50
CA GLU A 77 -5.62 6.05 9.60
C GLU A 77 -4.78 6.72 8.51
N THR A 78 -3.63 6.13 8.16
CA THR A 78 -2.78 6.63 7.06
C THR A 78 -3.50 6.49 5.72
N LEU A 79 -4.09 5.32 5.44
CA LEU A 79 -4.82 5.07 4.20
C LEU A 79 -5.99 6.04 4.05
N ALA A 80 -6.76 6.27 5.11
CA ALA A 80 -7.89 7.20 5.13
C ALA A 80 -7.49 8.67 4.93
N TYR A 81 -6.22 9.02 5.17
CA TYR A 81 -5.71 10.38 4.97
C TYR A 81 -5.21 10.63 3.54
N ILE A 82 -4.89 9.58 2.78
CA ILE A 82 -4.47 9.73 1.39
C ILE A 82 -5.65 10.28 0.57
N PRO A 83 -5.48 11.35 -0.23
CA PRO A 83 -6.58 11.89 -1.03
C PRO A 83 -7.14 10.85 -2.02
N ASP A 84 -8.47 10.82 -2.19
CA ASP A 84 -9.19 9.84 -3.02
C ASP A 84 -8.76 9.79 -4.51
N HIS A 85 -8.05 10.83 -4.98
CA HIS A 85 -7.53 10.92 -6.35
C HIS A 85 -6.08 10.46 -6.47
N HIS A 86 -5.51 9.84 -5.43
CA HIS A 86 -4.23 9.15 -5.47
C HIS A 86 -4.43 7.65 -5.43
N PHE A 87 -3.71 6.93 -6.27
CA PHE A 87 -3.78 5.48 -6.33
C PHE A 87 -3.05 4.85 -5.14
N THR A 88 -3.69 3.93 -4.44
CA THR A 88 -3.17 3.34 -3.20
C THR A 88 -2.75 1.89 -3.41
N ILE A 89 -1.56 1.53 -2.93
CA ILE A 89 -0.97 0.20 -3.09
C ILE A 89 -0.62 -0.38 -1.72
N ALA A 90 -1.22 -1.52 -1.38
CA ALA A 90 -0.75 -2.38 -0.29
C ALA A 90 0.43 -3.21 -0.79
N ASP A 91 1.65 -2.83 -0.40
CA ASP A 91 2.83 -3.64 -0.68
C ASP A 91 2.99 -4.74 0.38
N ALA A 92 2.18 -5.78 0.22
CA ALA A 92 2.00 -6.87 1.18
C ALA A 92 2.61 -8.20 0.74
N LYS A 93 2.92 -8.36 -0.56
CA LYS A 93 3.54 -9.56 -1.17
C LYS A 93 2.84 -10.87 -0.77
N ARG A 94 1.51 -10.84 -0.66
CA ARG A 94 0.72 -12.00 -0.21
C ARG A 94 0.71 -13.11 -1.26
N GLY A 95 0.60 -14.35 -0.82
CA GLY A 95 0.46 -15.52 -1.69
C GLY A 95 0.25 -16.75 -0.82
N ASP A 96 -0.84 -17.47 -1.07
CA ASP A 96 -1.24 -18.67 -0.34
C ASP A 96 -2.23 -19.49 -1.19
N ILE A 97 -2.72 -20.64 -0.71
CA ILE A 97 -3.78 -21.41 -1.39
C ILE A 97 -5.09 -20.62 -1.46
N GLY A 98 -5.94 -20.94 -2.45
CA GLY A 98 -7.09 -20.12 -2.85
C GLY A 98 -7.96 -19.56 -1.72
N ASN A 99 -8.40 -20.39 -0.77
CA ASN A 99 -9.25 -19.92 0.35
C ASN A 99 -8.54 -18.89 1.25
N THR A 100 -7.24 -19.09 1.52
CA THR A 100 -6.46 -18.15 2.33
C THR A 100 -6.15 -16.87 1.55
N SER A 101 -5.81 -17.00 0.25
CA SER A 101 -5.63 -15.85 -0.64
C SER A 101 -6.89 -14.99 -0.76
N ALA A 102 -8.09 -15.58 -0.73
CA ALA A 102 -9.35 -14.84 -0.68
C ALA A 102 -9.48 -13.99 0.61
N GLN A 103 -9.01 -14.47 1.76
CA GLN A 103 -9.01 -13.69 3.00
C GLN A 103 -8.00 -12.53 2.95
N TYR A 104 -6.85 -12.72 2.30
CA TYR A 104 -5.93 -11.62 2.03
C TYR A 104 -6.54 -10.57 1.09
N ALA A 105 -7.19 -11.00 -0.01
CA ALA A 105 -7.88 -10.10 -0.92
C ALA A 105 -8.95 -9.28 -0.19
N LYS A 106 -9.79 -9.94 0.63
CA LYS A 106 -10.78 -9.28 1.49
C LYS A 106 -10.15 -8.26 2.43
N THR A 107 -9.04 -8.60 3.06
CA THR A 107 -8.32 -7.70 3.98
C THR A 107 -7.91 -6.41 3.29
N PHE A 108 -7.34 -6.50 2.08
CA PHE A 108 -6.75 -5.34 1.39
C PHE A 108 -7.65 -4.69 0.33
N PHE A 109 -8.85 -5.21 0.08
CA PHE A 109 -9.81 -4.59 -0.82
C PHE A 109 -11.13 -4.19 -0.16
N GLU A 110 -11.55 -4.87 0.91
CA GLU A 110 -12.77 -4.54 1.67
C GLU A 110 -12.47 -3.84 3.00
N VAL A 111 -11.58 -4.43 3.83
CA VAL A 111 -11.32 -3.92 5.19
C VAL A 111 -10.42 -2.69 5.17
N LEU A 112 -9.33 -2.76 4.41
CA LEU A 112 -8.44 -1.66 4.10
C LEU A 112 -8.57 -1.42 2.60
N PRO A 113 -9.40 -0.47 2.12
CA PRO A 113 -9.87 -0.44 0.74
C PRO A 113 -8.82 0.08 -0.26
N PHE A 114 -7.63 -0.51 -0.31
CA PHE A 114 -6.58 -0.16 -1.27
C PHE A 114 -7.05 -0.38 -2.71
N ASP A 115 -6.48 0.37 -3.65
CA ASP A 115 -6.72 0.16 -5.08
C ASP A 115 -5.95 -1.05 -5.62
N ALA A 116 -4.80 -1.33 -5.04
CA ALA A 116 -3.92 -2.42 -5.46
C ALA A 116 -3.24 -3.15 -4.31
N ILE A 117 -2.79 -4.37 -4.61
CA ILE A 117 -1.94 -5.16 -3.72
C ILE A 117 -0.80 -5.82 -4.49
N THR A 118 0.37 -5.95 -3.87
CA THR A 118 1.45 -6.81 -4.39
C THR A 118 1.26 -8.28 -3.97
N VAL A 119 1.45 -9.21 -4.90
CA VAL A 119 1.27 -10.66 -4.66
C VAL A 119 2.44 -11.50 -5.17
N ALA A 120 2.75 -12.58 -4.47
CA ALA A 120 3.82 -13.52 -4.82
C ALA A 120 3.24 -14.76 -5.52
N PRO A 121 3.57 -15.02 -6.80
CA PRO A 121 2.94 -16.06 -7.60
C PRO A 121 3.55 -17.46 -7.40
N TYR A 122 4.43 -17.65 -6.40
CA TYR A 122 5.25 -18.87 -6.28
C TYR A 122 4.41 -20.16 -6.17
N MET A 123 3.24 -20.08 -5.53
CA MET A 123 2.34 -21.22 -5.34
C MET A 123 1.40 -21.46 -6.54
N GLY A 124 1.62 -20.77 -7.67
CA GLY A 124 0.82 -20.91 -8.89
C GLY A 124 -0.42 -20.02 -8.92
N GLU A 125 -1.26 -20.23 -9.95
CA GLU A 125 -2.43 -19.38 -10.25
C GLU A 125 -3.39 -19.22 -9.07
N ASP A 126 -3.60 -20.27 -8.28
CA ASP A 126 -4.52 -20.27 -7.14
C ASP A 126 -4.11 -19.26 -6.05
N SER A 127 -2.84 -18.86 -6.01
CA SER A 127 -2.35 -17.81 -5.10
C SER A 127 -2.56 -16.38 -5.58
N VAL A 128 -3.00 -16.21 -6.83
CA VAL A 128 -3.21 -14.92 -7.49
C VAL A 128 -4.67 -14.70 -7.86
N ARG A 129 -5.36 -15.74 -8.36
CA ARG A 129 -6.74 -15.65 -8.88
C ARG A 129 -7.73 -14.97 -7.92
N PRO A 130 -7.73 -15.25 -6.59
CA PRO A 130 -8.67 -14.58 -5.67
C PRO A 130 -8.57 -13.06 -5.64
N PHE A 131 -7.39 -12.49 -5.95
CA PHE A 131 -7.20 -11.04 -6.03
C PHE A 131 -7.70 -10.46 -7.36
N LEU A 132 -7.68 -11.26 -8.43
CA LEU A 132 -8.13 -10.87 -9.77
C LEU A 132 -9.66 -10.88 -9.92
N GLU A 133 -10.37 -11.56 -9.00
CA GLU A 133 -11.85 -11.61 -8.96
C GLU A 133 -12.48 -10.28 -8.49
N TYR A 134 -11.69 -9.36 -7.95
CA TYR A 134 -12.17 -8.05 -7.50
C TYR A 134 -12.21 -7.04 -8.65
N ASP A 135 -13.43 -6.62 -8.99
CA ASP A 135 -13.63 -5.56 -9.98
C ASP A 135 -13.01 -4.23 -9.53
N ASN A 136 -12.43 -3.51 -10.49
CA ASN A 136 -11.81 -2.21 -10.28
C ASN A 136 -10.67 -2.20 -9.23
N LYS A 137 -10.05 -3.34 -8.98
CA LYS A 137 -8.84 -3.50 -8.17
C LYS A 137 -7.67 -3.98 -9.04
N PHE A 138 -6.45 -3.78 -8.55
CA PHE A 138 -5.23 -4.14 -9.26
C PHE A 138 -4.39 -5.14 -8.47
N THR A 139 -3.96 -6.20 -9.14
CA THR A 139 -3.06 -7.19 -8.57
C THR A 139 -1.69 -7.04 -9.22
N ILE A 140 -0.69 -6.61 -8.45
CA ILE A 140 0.68 -6.39 -8.90
C ILE A 140 1.49 -7.65 -8.57
N VAL A 141 1.69 -8.51 -9.58
CA VAL A 141 2.42 -9.76 -9.42
C VAL A 141 3.93 -9.51 -9.38
N LEU A 142 4.61 -10.09 -8.40
CA LEU A 142 6.07 -10.08 -8.36
C LEU A 142 6.63 -10.86 -9.56
N GLY A 143 7.26 -10.15 -10.50
CA GLY A 143 7.97 -10.74 -11.65
C GLY A 143 9.47 -10.82 -11.43
N LEU A 144 10.09 -9.67 -11.10
CA LEU A 144 11.52 -9.55 -10.75
C LEU A 144 11.64 -8.55 -9.60
N THR A 145 12.38 -8.91 -8.55
CA THR A 145 12.61 -8.06 -7.38
C THR A 145 13.96 -7.36 -7.45
N SER A 146 14.19 -6.37 -6.60
CA SER A 146 15.37 -5.50 -6.66
C SER A 146 16.56 -5.97 -5.80
N ASN A 147 16.38 -7.02 -5.01
CA ASN A 147 17.42 -7.53 -4.11
C ASN A 147 18.43 -8.42 -4.85
N ILE A 148 19.64 -8.56 -4.30
CA ILE A 148 20.73 -9.38 -4.89
C ILE A 148 20.32 -10.85 -5.14
N GLY A 149 19.38 -11.38 -4.36
CA GLY A 149 18.92 -12.76 -4.46
C GLY A 149 17.78 -13.02 -5.46
N SER A 150 17.47 -12.06 -6.33
CA SER A 150 16.43 -12.16 -7.37
C SER A 150 16.89 -12.92 -8.62
#